data_AF-A0A9W9AVW1-F1
#
_entry.id   AF-A0A9W9AVW1-F1
#
_cell.length_a   1.000
_cell.length_b   1.000
_cell.length_c   1.000
_cell.angle_alpha   90.00
_cell.angle_beta   90.00
_cell.angle_gamma   90.00
#
_symmetry.space_group_name_H-M   'P 1'
#
loop_
_entity.id
_entity.type
_entity.pdbx_description
1 polymer ?
#
loop_
_entity_poly.entity_id
_entity_poly.type
_entity_poly.pdbx_seq_one_letter_code
_entity_poly.pdbx_strand_id
1 'polypeptide(L)'
;MPRILPRLLKKLKNSHNPETFDRFSLDEHRFRGKSLWKPLPPNPFPSFKPSDHGQSILLTPGNPITSSRDYIRRKSLPPRVYIPENAQKRKKKNAYEVYDKPRRMSDGERDWWASPYLRMLSTPLRRCLQTQQLLPSAFLIRLGVFQAPSSRPLRLFSPSSPPEALLLPDGLEHSKFKGRRSGKAGYVLCWKDAVEHLRVSGAYKRIAFNSRIPSVLLDQIRHLLRLRVLQELQLVIDALRFRPRSLVIKDRPLVRRLTRAEWHELKATGIMPATITEHAMAVIVVPPLNRHPVTKERSKGIISSLPPPEDPEDSNLSRKFERPSLPLCTLHQTHTIENKSLPEDISLSHHHSHSRVPLYNGVTLFPDPTQRAALLDLLRGILAIERKARARNQRYTMAPKEEEVLSSEANQVSNSPQSLSSIPSPSPALSAEGSTRVDNRASYAFLLYSDAHTALTADMAGVGLALWRIPMFEGMGWESKPQGDVEASEKGGSDFHVEDSFGSSGSPWVKRYKYRSMFGDERYRVRV
;
A
#
# COMPACT_ATOMS: atom_id res chain seq x y z
N MET A 1 10.05 -9.97 -45.62
CA MET A 1 9.49 -10.92 -44.62
C MET A 1 9.28 -12.32 -45.21
N PRO A 2 10.32 -13.04 -45.67
CA PRO A 2 10.13 -14.23 -46.52
C PRO A 2 9.69 -15.50 -45.79
N ARG A 3 9.88 -15.58 -44.46
CA ARG A 3 9.60 -16.80 -43.68
C ARG A 3 8.21 -16.85 -43.05
N ILE A 4 7.56 -15.70 -42.91
CA ILE A 4 6.23 -15.62 -42.26
C ILE A 4 5.13 -15.93 -43.27
N LEU A 5 5.27 -15.41 -44.49
CA LEU A 5 4.28 -15.53 -45.55
C LEU A 5 3.98 -17.00 -45.94
N PRO A 6 4.97 -17.89 -46.11
CA PRO A 6 4.71 -19.31 -46.39
C PRO A 6 4.01 -20.03 -45.23
N ARG A 7 4.34 -19.66 -43.97
CA ARG A 7 3.69 -20.25 -42.78
C ARG A 7 2.24 -19.81 -42.64
N LEU A 8 1.94 -18.57 -43.02
CA LEU A 8 0.60 -18.00 -42.99
C LEU A 8 -0.26 -18.59 -44.11
N LEU A 9 0.29 -18.69 -45.32
CA LEU A 9 -0.36 -19.38 -46.44
C LEU A 9 -0.59 -20.86 -46.14
N LYS A 10 0.35 -21.55 -45.48
CA LYS A 10 0.17 -22.94 -45.05
C LYS A 10 -0.95 -23.07 -44.01
N LYS A 11 -1.05 -22.14 -43.05
CA LYS A 11 -2.16 -22.11 -42.08
C LYS A 11 -3.51 -21.81 -42.74
N LEU A 12 -3.55 -20.90 -43.71
CA LEU A 12 -4.76 -20.54 -44.46
C LEU A 12 -5.23 -21.69 -45.37
N LYS A 13 -4.31 -22.38 -46.05
CA LYS A 13 -4.63 -23.58 -46.83
C LYS A 13 -5.16 -24.71 -45.96
N ASN A 14 -4.60 -24.87 -44.75
CA ASN A 14 -5.05 -25.87 -43.79
C ASN A 14 -6.36 -25.50 -43.08
N SER A 15 -6.86 -24.27 -43.21
CA SER A 15 -8.09 -23.80 -42.58
C SER A 15 -9.30 -23.82 -43.52
N HIS A 16 -9.22 -24.51 -44.66
CA HIS A 16 -10.34 -24.54 -45.60
C HIS A 16 -11.50 -25.40 -45.08
N ASN A 17 -12.63 -24.70 -44.90
CA ASN A 17 -13.99 -25.14 -44.61
C ASN A 17 -14.27 -25.74 -43.23
N PRO A 18 -14.26 -24.92 -42.16
CA PRO A 18 -15.15 -25.16 -41.04
C PRO A 18 -16.58 -24.77 -41.50
N GLU A 19 -17.37 -25.73 -41.99
CA GLU A 19 -18.79 -25.51 -42.33
C GLU A 19 -19.61 -25.00 -41.14
N THR A 20 -19.09 -25.19 -39.93
CA THR A 20 -19.54 -24.53 -38.72
C THR A 20 -18.40 -23.68 -38.21
N PHE A 21 -18.62 -22.37 -38.05
CA PHE A 21 -17.81 -21.58 -37.13
C PHE A 21 -17.89 -22.28 -35.77
N ASP A 22 -16.94 -23.16 -35.47
CA ASP A 22 -16.76 -23.68 -34.13
C ASP A 22 -16.53 -22.45 -33.28
N ARG A 23 -17.60 -22.08 -32.55
CA ARG A 23 -17.55 -21.04 -31.52
C ARG A 23 -16.27 -21.32 -30.77
N PHE A 24 -15.33 -20.38 -30.78
CA PHE A 24 -14.09 -20.47 -30.00
C PHE A 24 -14.43 -21.11 -28.66
N SER A 25 -14.09 -22.39 -28.52
CA SER A 25 -14.48 -23.14 -27.33
C SER A 25 -13.60 -22.61 -26.22
N LEU A 26 -14.10 -21.60 -25.53
CA LEU A 26 -13.49 -21.05 -24.32
C LEU A 26 -13.30 -22.14 -23.26
N ASP A 27 -14.00 -23.26 -23.40
CA ASP A 27 -13.96 -24.42 -22.52
C ASP A 27 -12.65 -25.24 -22.63
N GLU A 28 -11.88 -25.09 -23.70
CA GLU A 28 -10.61 -25.84 -23.87
C GLU A 28 -9.34 -25.06 -23.56
N HIS A 29 -9.44 -23.85 -23.01
CA HIS A 29 -8.30 -23.27 -22.30
C HIS A 29 -8.02 -24.09 -21.06
N ARG A 30 -7.26 -25.19 -21.25
CA ARG A 30 -6.69 -26.03 -20.21
C ARG A 30 -6.11 -25.09 -19.18
N PHE A 31 -6.81 -24.96 -18.05
CA PHE A 31 -6.38 -24.13 -16.95
C PHE A 31 -5.01 -24.62 -16.52
N ARG A 32 -3.96 -23.96 -17.01
CA ARG A 32 -2.61 -24.27 -16.56
C ARG A 32 -2.61 -24.05 -15.05
N GLY A 33 -2.22 -25.08 -14.31
CA GLY A 33 -2.10 -25.00 -12.86
C GLY A 33 -1.36 -23.73 -12.48
N LYS A 34 -1.94 -22.94 -11.57
CA LYS A 34 -1.35 -21.67 -11.13
C LYS A 34 -0.05 -21.88 -10.35
N SER A 35 0.17 -23.10 -9.87
CA SER A 35 1.40 -23.52 -9.26
C SER A 35 1.92 -24.79 -9.90
N LEU A 36 3.22 -24.95 -9.73
CA LEU A 36 3.92 -26.16 -10.11
C LEU A 36 4.02 -27.13 -8.92
N TRP A 37 3.50 -26.76 -7.74
CA TRP A 37 3.64 -27.55 -6.52
C TRP A 37 3.05 -28.95 -6.69
N LYS A 38 3.81 -29.92 -6.21
CA LYS A 38 3.40 -31.30 -6.08
C LYS A 38 3.69 -31.69 -4.63
N PRO A 39 2.82 -32.48 -3.99
CA PRO A 39 3.15 -33.04 -2.69
C PRO A 39 4.46 -33.82 -2.83
N LEU A 40 5.35 -33.66 -1.87
CA LEU A 40 6.51 -34.54 -1.79
C LEU A 40 5.99 -35.98 -1.61
N PRO A 41 6.73 -36.99 -2.11
CA PRO A 41 6.42 -38.38 -1.79
C PRO A 41 6.32 -38.55 -0.27
N PRO A 42 5.52 -39.53 0.21
CA PRO A 42 5.20 -39.70 1.63
C PRO A 42 6.42 -39.80 2.54
N ASN A 43 7.57 -40.15 1.99
CA ASN A 43 8.87 -40.08 2.67
C ASN A 43 9.70 -38.91 2.09
N PRO A 44 9.51 -37.66 2.56
CA PRO A 44 10.17 -36.47 1.99
C PRO A 44 11.68 -36.43 2.26
N PHE A 45 12.14 -37.22 3.22
CA PHE A 45 13.54 -37.41 3.58
C PHE A 45 13.86 -38.89 3.44
N PRO A 46 14.11 -39.38 2.20
CA PRO A 46 14.50 -40.75 1.99
C PRO A 46 15.74 -41.03 2.84
N SER A 47 15.71 -42.12 3.62
CA SER A 47 16.87 -42.49 4.41
C SER A 47 18.04 -42.78 3.47
N PHE A 48 19.22 -42.24 3.78
CA PHE A 48 20.46 -42.59 3.08
C PHE A 48 21.26 -43.65 3.83
N LYS A 49 20.71 -44.23 4.89
CA LYS A 49 21.36 -45.31 5.64
C LYS A 49 21.25 -46.60 4.83
N PRO A 50 22.37 -47.28 4.49
CA PRO A 50 22.33 -48.52 3.73
C PRO A 50 21.50 -49.62 4.39
N SER A 51 21.42 -49.64 5.73
CA SER A 51 20.59 -50.58 6.51
C SER A 51 19.11 -50.52 6.17
N ASP A 52 18.63 -49.37 5.71
CA ASP A 52 17.20 -49.13 5.48
C ASP A 52 16.77 -49.55 4.07
N HIS A 53 17.71 -50.06 3.26
CA HIS A 53 17.47 -50.53 1.90
C HIS A 53 17.97 -51.96 1.72
N GLY A 54 17.07 -52.88 1.35
CA GLY A 54 17.46 -54.26 1.01
C GLY A 54 18.27 -54.39 -0.29
N GLN A 55 18.40 -53.30 -1.05
CA GLN A 55 19.13 -53.22 -2.32
C GLN A 55 19.84 -51.86 -2.42
N SER A 56 20.71 -51.69 -3.43
CA SER A 56 21.33 -50.39 -3.70
C SER A 56 20.29 -49.28 -3.82
N ILE A 57 20.52 -48.15 -3.14
CA ILE A 57 19.64 -46.97 -3.13
C ILE A 57 19.27 -46.54 -4.56
N LEU A 58 20.18 -46.69 -5.53
CA LEU A 58 19.97 -46.38 -6.95
C LEU A 58 18.87 -47.20 -7.62
N LEU A 59 18.63 -48.42 -7.15
CA LEU A 59 17.63 -49.35 -7.71
C LEU A 59 16.27 -49.23 -7.02
N THR A 60 16.22 -48.62 -5.83
CA THR A 60 14.97 -48.39 -5.10
C THR A 60 14.06 -47.44 -5.91
N PRO A 61 12.82 -47.84 -6.26
CA PRO A 61 11.89 -46.96 -6.96
C PRO A 61 11.56 -45.75 -6.09
N GLY A 62 11.54 -44.56 -6.70
CA GLY A 62 11.34 -43.30 -5.99
C GLY A 62 12.59 -42.77 -5.27
N ASN A 63 13.79 -43.23 -5.62
CA ASN A 63 15.03 -42.66 -5.11
C ASN A 63 15.19 -41.18 -5.52
N PRO A 64 15.58 -40.27 -4.61
CA PRO A 64 15.82 -38.86 -4.91
C PRO A 64 16.88 -38.60 -6.00
N ILE A 65 17.77 -39.55 -6.29
CA ILE A 65 18.78 -39.43 -7.34
C ILE A 65 18.14 -39.67 -8.72
N THR A 66 17.43 -40.78 -8.91
CA THR A 66 16.79 -41.13 -10.20
C THR A 66 15.51 -40.33 -10.45
N SER A 67 14.75 -40.04 -9.39
CA SER A 67 13.49 -39.29 -9.41
C SER A 67 13.63 -37.88 -8.80
N SER A 68 14.78 -37.23 -8.98
CA SER A 68 15.07 -35.91 -8.40
C SER A 68 13.98 -34.85 -8.62
N ARG A 69 13.28 -34.92 -9.76
CA ARG A 69 12.15 -34.03 -10.11
C ARG A 69 10.99 -34.09 -9.14
N ASP A 70 10.74 -35.23 -8.50
CA ASP A 70 9.63 -35.43 -7.56
C ASP A 70 9.98 -34.90 -6.16
N TYR A 71 11.27 -34.72 -5.86
CA TYR A 71 11.78 -34.14 -4.62
C TYR A 71 12.08 -32.63 -4.73
N ILE A 72 11.90 -32.01 -5.91
CA ILE A 72 12.06 -30.55 -6.07
C ILE A 72 10.98 -29.85 -5.25
N ARG A 73 11.39 -29.21 -4.16
CA ARG A 73 10.52 -28.31 -3.40
C ARG A 73 10.13 -27.12 -4.27
N ARG A 74 8.88 -27.11 -4.69
CA ARG A 74 8.28 -25.99 -5.41
C ARG A 74 7.54 -25.10 -4.42
N LYS A 75 7.45 -23.82 -4.71
CA LYS A 75 6.69 -22.89 -3.87
C LYS A 75 5.19 -23.21 -4.03
N SER A 76 4.50 -23.33 -2.89
CA SER A 76 3.05 -23.41 -2.87
C SER A 76 2.42 -22.07 -3.27
N LEU A 77 1.13 -22.09 -3.56
CA LEU A 77 0.39 -20.85 -3.78
C LEU A 77 0.48 -19.96 -2.53
N PRO A 78 0.71 -18.64 -2.70
CA PRO A 78 0.80 -17.75 -1.56
C PRO A 78 -0.50 -17.77 -0.76
N PRO A 79 -0.43 -17.66 0.58
CA PRO A 79 -1.63 -17.60 1.39
C PRO A 79 -2.47 -16.39 1.00
N ARG A 80 -3.79 -16.52 1.16
CA ARG A 80 -4.76 -15.46 0.86
C ARG A 80 -5.44 -15.01 2.14
N VAL A 81 -5.67 -13.71 2.25
CA VAL A 81 -6.37 -13.11 3.39
C VAL A 81 -7.77 -13.72 3.53
N TYR A 82 -8.50 -13.79 2.42
CA TYR A 82 -9.82 -14.41 2.33
C TYR A 82 -9.87 -15.43 1.19
N ILE A 83 -10.50 -16.58 1.47
CA ILE A 83 -10.79 -17.63 0.49
C ILE A 83 -12.31 -17.78 0.45
N PRO A 84 -12.96 -17.54 -0.71
CA PRO A 84 -14.39 -17.72 -0.81
C PRO A 84 -14.76 -19.19 -0.64
N GLU A 85 -15.85 -19.48 0.07
CA GLU A 85 -16.34 -20.84 0.33
C GLU A 85 -16.59 -21.62 -0.98
N ASN A 86 -17.02 -20.93 -2.04
CA ASN A 86 -17.24 -21.54 -3.35
C ASN A 86 -15.95 -22.05 -4.00
N ALA A 87 -14.79 -21.43 -3.71
CA ALA A 87 -13.50 -21.96 -4.16
C ALA A 87 -13.20 -23.31 -3.49
N GLN A 88 -13.77 -23.56 -2.30
CA GLN A 88 -13.67 -24.86 -1.67
C GLN A 88 -14.63 -25.91 -2.26
N LYS A 89 -15.73 -25.51 -2.90
CA LYS A 89 -16.69 -26.45 -3.51
C LYS A 89 -16.24 -26.95 -4.89
N ARG A 90 -15.50 -26.13 -5.65
CA ARG A 90 -14.92 -26.51 -6.97
C ARG A 90 -13.92 -27.69 -6.92
N LYS A 91 -13.53 -28.13 -5.71
CA LYS A 91 -12.63 -29.26 -5.39
C LYS A 91 -12.94 -30.57 -6.12
N LYS A 92 -14.19 -30.84 -6.52
CA LYS A 92 -14.59 -32.17 -7.02
C LYS A 92 -14.33 -32.43 -8.50
N LYS A 93 -14.04 -31.41 -9.33
CA LYS A 93 -13.98 -31.59 -10.80
C LYS A 93 -12.56 -31.83 -11.36
N ASN A 94 -11.50 -31.36 -10.71
CA ASN A 94 -10.14 -31.44 -11.23
C ASN A 94 -9.20 -32.10 -10.21
N ALA A 95 -8.81 -33.36 -10.44
CA ALA A 95 -7.87 -34.09 -9.57
C ALA A 95 -6.53 -33.36 -9.35
N TYR A 96 -6.09 -32.55 -10.32
CA TYR A 96 -4.85 -31.74 -10.22
C TYR A 96 -4.99 -30.48 -9.33
N GLU A 97 -6.18 -29.89 -9.19
CA GLU A 97 -6.41 -28.73 -8.28
C GLU A 97 -6.50 -29.16 -6.80
N VAL A 98 -6.43 -30.46 -6.52
CA VAL A 98 -6.56 -30.98 -5.15
C VAL A 98 -5.36 -30.59 -4.30
N TYR A 99 -4.16 -30.53 -4.90
CA TYR A 99 -2.88 -30.56 -4.20
C TYR A 99 -2.40 -29.21 -3.67
N ASP A 100 -2.42 -28.13 -4.45
CA ASP A 100 -1.91 -26.82 -4.00
C ASP A 100 -2.99 -25.75 -4.00
N LYS A 101 -3.70 -25.66 -2.88
CA LYS A 101 -4.70 -24.62 -2.65
C LYS A 101 -4.05 -23.48 -1.88
N PRO A 102 -4.38 -22.21 -2.21
CA PRO A 102 -3.93 -21.11 -1.37
C PRO A 102 -4.47 -21.34 0.04
N ARG A 103 -3.60 -21.33 1.04
CA ARG A 103 -3.99 -21.43 2.46
C ARG A 103 -4.63 -20.11 2.89
N ARG A 104 -5.57 -20.15 3.84
CA ARG A 104 -6.05 -18.92 4.51
C ARG A 104 -4.94 -18.41 5.43
N MET A 105 -4.66 -17.11 5.40
CA MET A 105 -3.70 -16.52 6.34
C MET A 105 -4.12 -16.78 7.80
N SER A 106 -3.18 -16.98 8.71
CA SER A 106 -3.43 -16.96 10.15
C SER A 106 -3.73 -15.53 10.64
N ASP A 107 -4.17 -15.36 11.89
CA ASP A 107 -4.39 -14.02 12.48
C ASP A 107 -3.09 -13.20 12.49
N GLY A 108 -1.98 -13.76 13.00
CA GLY A 108 -0.69 -13.06 13.00
C GLY A 108 -0.18 -12.71 11.60
N GLU A 109 -0.38 -13.59 10.60
CA GLU A 109 -0.06 -13.26 9.21
C GLU A 109 -0.93 -12.13 8.66
N ARG A 110 -2.20 -12.07 9.08
CA ARG A 110 -3.10 -10.97 8.72
C ARG A 110 -2.69 -9.67 9.38
N ASP A 111 -2.23 -9.69 10.63
CA ASP A 111 -1.71 -8.49 11.30
C ASP A 111 -0.46 -7.97 10.60
N TRP A 112 0.46 -8.86 10.24
CA TRP A 112 1.63 -8.49 9.44
C TRP A 112 1.24 -7.96 8.06
N TRP A 113 0.26 -8.58 7.44
CA TRP A 113 -0.30 -8.12 6.17
C TRP A 113 -1.05 -6.80 6.35
N ALA A 114 -1.64 -6.50 7.50
CA ALA A 114 -2.33 -5.23 7.74
C ALA A 114 -1.36 -4.09 8.06
N SER A 115 -0.14 -4.38 8.51
CA SER A 115 0.88 -3.37 8.75
C SER A 115 1.46 -2.82 7.43
N PRO A 116 1.27 -1.52 7.11
CA PRO A 116 1.85 -0.93 5.90
C PRO A 116 3.39 -0.99 5.91
N TYR A 117 4.02 -0.91 7.09
CA TYR A 117 5.47 -0.92 7.24
C TYR A 117 6.06 -2.30 6.93
N LEU A 118 5.48 -3.36 7.49
CA LEU A 118 5.91 -4.73 7.20
C LEU A 118 5.67 -5.08 5.72
N ARG A 119 4.59 -4.56 5.13
CA ARG A 119 4.37 -4.67 3.68
C ARG A 119 5.42 -3.96 2.84
N MET A 120 5.84 -2.75 3.23
CA MET A 120 6.92 -2.05 2.55
C MET A 120 8.23 -2.84 2.59
N LEU A 121 8.58 -3.37 3.76
CA LEU A 121 9.82 -4.15 3.96
C LEU A 121 9.79 -5.49 3.23
N SER A 122 8.63 -6.12 3.12
CA SER A 122 8.44 -7.38 2.37
C SER A 122 8.38 -7.20 0.84
N THR A 123 8.40 -5.96 0.32
CA THR A 123 8.51 -5.75 -1.12
C THR A 123 9.84 -6.27 -1.67
N PRO A 124 9.90 -6.75 -2.93
CA PRO A 124 11.11 -7.36 -3.45
C PRO A 124 12.28 -6.37 -3.46
N LEU A 125 13.46 -6.85 -3.07
CA LEU A 125 14.69 -6.07 -3.09
C LEU A 125 15.11 -5.75 -4.54
N ARG A 126 15.54 -4.51 -4.76
CA ARG A 126 16.04 -3.99 -6.03
C ARG A 126 17.26 -3.13 -5.78
N ARG A 127 18.15 -3.07 -6.78
CA ARG A 127 19.38 -2.27 -6.71
C ARG A 127 19.08 -0.83 -7.14
N CYS A 128 19.40 0.13 -6.28
CA CYS A 128 19.31 1.54 -6.62
C CYS A 128 20.42 1.93 -7.63
N LEU A 129 20.08 2.69 -8.67
CA LEU A 129 21.04 3.13 -9.69
C LEU A 129 22.10 4.07 -9.14
N GLN A 130 21.72 4.94 -8.21
CA GLN A 130 22.61 5.94 -7.64
C GLN A 130 23.53 5.31 -6.59
N THR A 131 22.96 4.70 -5.55
CA THR A 131 23.72 4.20 -4.40
C THR A 131 24.24 2.77 -4.57
N GLN A 132 23.76 2.05 -5.59
CA GLN A 132 24.06 0.62 -5.82
C GLN A 132 23.66 -0.33 -4.67
N GLN A 133 22.95 0.17 -3.66
CA GLN A 133 22.44 -0.61 -2.53
C GLN A 133 21.17 -1.39 -2.91
N LEU A 134 20.98 -2.55 -2.28
CA LEU A 134 19.76 -3.34 -2.38
C LEU A 134 18.75 -2.84 -1.35
N LEU A 135 17.60 -2.35 -1.83
CA LEU A 135 16.52 -1.81 -0.99
C LEU A 135 15.18 -2.39 -1.43
N PRO A 136 14.18 -2.49 -0.53
CA PRO A 136 12.84 -2.92 -0.91
C PRO A 136 12.24 -1.96 -1.93
N SER A 137 11.53 -2.49 -2.93
CA SER A 137 11.03 -1.70 -4.05
C SER A 137 10.01 -0.61 -3.66
N ALA A 138 9.39 -0.68 -2.48
CA ALA A 138 8.56 0.40 -1.94
C ALA A 138 9.35 1.70 -1.68
N PHE A 139 10.64 1.59 -1.32
CA PHE A 139 11.56 2.73 -1.10
C PHE A 139 12.17 3.27 -2.40
N LEU A 140 11.76 2.71 -3.54
CA LEU A 140 12.35 3.01 -4.83
C LEU A 140 11.27 3.47 -5.82
N ILE A 141 11.65 4.34 -6.74
CA ILE A 141 10.87 4.72 -7.90
C ILE A 141 11.46 4.03 -9.12
N ARG A 142 10.61 3.31 -9.84
CA ARG A 142 11.00 2.67 -11.10
C ARG A 142 10.90 3.69 -12.23
N LEU A 143 12.01 3.91 -12.92
CA LEU A 143 12.11 4.75 -14.11
C LEU A 143 12.27 3.85 -15.35
N GLY A 144 11.26 3.86 -16.21
CA GLY A 144 11.23 3.11 -17.46
C GLY A 144 11.82 3.91 -18.62
N VAL A 145 12.45 3.21 -19.57
CA VAL A 145 12.92 3.82 -20.82
C VAL A 145 11.80 3.78 -21.86
N PHE A 146 11.44 4.96 -22.38
CA PHE A 146 10.44 5.16 -23.44
C PHE A 146 11.11 5.81 -24.65
N GLN A 147 10.58 5.57 -25.85
CA GLN A 147 11.04 6.26 -27.05
C GLN A 147 10.21 7.53 -27.23
N ALA A 148 10.86 8.68 -27.40
CA ALA A 148 10.16 9.90 -27.76
C ALA A 148 9.58 9.74 -29.18
N PRO A 149 8.35 10.20 -29.45
CA PRO A 149 7.86 10.30 -30.81
C PRO A 149 8.79 11.26 -31.57
N SER A 150 9.55 10.76 -32.53
CA SER A 150 10.39 11.61 -33.37
C SER A 150 9.50 12.38 -34.33
N SER A 151 9.56 13.72 -34.30
CA SER A 151 8.89 14.59 -35.28
C SER A 151 9.42 14.39 -36.71
N ARG A 152 10.59 13.76 -36.86
CA ARG A 152 11.13 13.43 -38.18
C ARG A 152 10.31 12.28 -38.78
N PRO A 153 9.62 12.49 -39.92
CA PRO A 153 8.95 11.41 -40.62
C PRO A 153 9.99 10.33 -40.93
N LEU A 154 9.59 9.06 -40.78
CA LEU A 154 10.39 7.86 -40.99
C LEU A 154 11.14 7.94 -42.33
N ARG A 155 12.33 8.53 -42.36
CA ARG A 155 13.20 8.51 -43.54
C ARG A 155 13.69 7.07 -43.65
N LEU A 156 13.10 6.35 -44.61
CA LEU A 156 13.33 4.93 -44.89
C LEU A 156 14.79 4.54 -45.11
N PHE A 157 15.72 5.49 -45.26
CA PHE A 157 17.07 5.24 -45.76
C PHE A 157 18.22 5.87 -44.96
N SER A 158 17.99 6.45 -43.76
CA SER A 158 19.11 6.93 -42.93
C SER A 158 18.97 6.52 -41.46
N PRO A 159 19.62 5.42 -41.03
CA PRO A 159 19.59 4.93 -39.65
C PRO A 159 20.58 5.66 -38.72
N SER A 160 21.11 6.84 -39.10
CA SER A 160 22.31 7.40 -38.46
C SER A 160 22.13 7.78 -36.98
N SER A 161 20.93 8.13 -36.53
CA SER A 161 20.69 8.45 -35.11
C SER A 161 19.61 7.55 -34.50
N PRO A 162 19.91 6.80 -33.41
CA PRO A 162 18.88 6.08 -32.68
C PRO A 162 17.84 7.05 -32.12
N PRO A 163 16.56 6.64 -32.01
CA PRO A 163 15.51 7.50 -31.48
C PRO A 163 15.86 7.96 -30.06
N GLU A 164 15.54 9.22 -29.77
CA GLU A 164 15.74 9.81 -28.45
C GLU A 164 14.95 9.00 -27.41
N ALA A 165 15.64 8.55 -26.38
CA ALA A 165 15.02 7.82 -25.29
C ALA A 165 14.73 8.77 -24.11
N LEU A 166 13.59 8.59 -23.46
CA LEU A 166 13.19 9.34 -22.27
C LEU A 166 13.08 8.39 -21.09
N LEU A 167 13.61 8.78 -19.93
CA LEU A 167 13.28 8.11 -18.66
C LEU A 167 12.02 8.75 -18.07
N LEU A 168 10.97 7.93 -17.92
CA LEU A 168 9.70 8.33 -17.33
C LEU A 168 9.34 7.40 -16.16
N PRO A 169 8.52 7.83 -15.19
CA PRO A 169 8.12 6.98 -14.10
C PRO A 169 7.20 5.88 -14.62
N ASP A 170 7.48 4.62 -14.25
CA ASP A 170 6.68 3.48 -14.71
C ASP A 170 6.32 2.53 -13.56
N GLY A 171 5.04 2.20 -13.44
CA GLY A 171 4.50 1.35 -12.37
C GLY A 171 4.33 2.04 -11.02
N LEU A 172 4.22 3.38 -10.98
CA LEU A 172 3.77 4.11 -9.78
C LEU A 172 2.26 3.92 -9.56
N GLU A 173 1.48 3.97 -10.65
CA GLU A 173 0.05 3.69 -10.64
C GLU A 173 -0.26 2.22 -10.31
N HIS A 174 -1.45 1.95 -9.79
CA HIS A 174 -1.88 0.59 -9.47
C HIS A 174 -2.09 -0.22 -10.75
N SER A 175 -1.68 -1.49 -10.74
CA SER A 175 -1.65 -2.38 -11.91
C SER A 175 -3.02 -2.58 -12.56
N LYS A 176 -4.10 -2.50 -11.77
CA LYS A 176 -5.50 -2.49 -12.26
C LYS A 176 -5.83 -1.30 -13.16
N PHE A 177 -5.23 -0.13 -12.93
CA PHE A 177 -5.49 1.09 -13.72
C PHE A 177 -4.47 1.22 -14.85
N LYS A 178 -3.20 0.93 -14.58
CA LYS A 178 -2.14 1.01 -15.58
C LYS A 178 -1.07 -0.05 -15.36
N GLY A 179 -0.94 -0.93 -16.35
CA GLY A 179 0.16 -1.89 -16.41
C GLY A 179 1.50 -1.21 -16.70
N ARG A 180 2.59 -1.87 -16.30
CA ARG A 180 3.95 -1.44 -16.67
C ARG A 180 4.13 -1.57 -18.17
N ARG A 181 4.68 -0.54 -18.81
CA ARG A 181 4.86 -0.52 -20.27
C ARG A 181 6.32 -0.70 -20.69
N SER A 182 7.27 -0.26 -19.85
CA SER A 182 8.68 -0.33 -20.22
C SER A 182 9.25 -1.74 -19.96
N GLY A 183 9.98 -2.28 -20.94
CA GLY A 183 10.77 -3.50 -20.75
C GLY A 183 12.03 -3.22 -19.92
N LYS A 184 12.84 -2.26 -20.38
CA LYS A 184 14.04 -1.79 -19.65
C LYS A 184 13.65 -0.71 -18.65
N ALA A 185 14.18 -0.81 -17.43
CA ALA A 185 13.97 0.16 -16.37
C ALA A 185 15.10 0.08 -15.35
N GLY A 186 15.26 1.14 -14.58
CA GLY A 186 16.06 1.14 -13.36
C GLY A 186 15.30 1.72 -12.18
N TYR A 187 15.93 1.67 -11.01
CA TYR A 187 15.31 2.10 -9.76
C TYR A 187 16.14 3.21 -9.13
N VAL A 188 15.49 4.28 -8.71
CA VAL A 188 16.08 5.39 -7.95
C VAL A 188 15.43 5.44 -6.57
N LEU A 189 16.10 6.00 -5.56
CA LEU A 189 15.48 6.23 -4.26
C LEU A 189 14.19 7.02 -4.41
N CYS A 190 13.18 6.70 -3.61
CA CYS A 190 11.93 7.44 -3.54
C CYS A 190 12.13 8.74 -2.75
N TRP A 191 12.98 9.61 -3.30
CA TRP A 191 13.38 10.88 -2.71
C TRP A 191 13.72 11.86 -3.82
N LYS A 192 13.15 13.07 -3.75
CA LYS A 192 13.26 14.11 -4.78
C LYS A 192 14.71 14.43 -5.14
N ASP A 193 15.56 14.67 -4.13
CA ASP A 193 16.95 15.09 -4.34
C ASP A 193 17.79 13.96 -4.98
N ALA A 194 17.43 12.70 -4.72
CA ALA A 194 18.05 11.56 -5.38
C ALA A 194 17.73 11.52 -6.88
N VAL A 195 16.52 11.92 -7.29
CA VAL A 195 16.15 12.01 -8.70
C VAL A 195 16.85 13.20 -9.39
N GLU A 196 16.99 14.32 -8.70
CA GLU A 196 17.77 15.47 -9.18
C GLU A 196 19.26 15.12 -9.33
N HIS A 197 19.84 14.47 -8.33
CA HIS A 197 21.22 13.99 -8.39
C HIS A 197 21.42 12.94 -9.50
N LEU A 198 20.42 12.09 -9.75
CA LEU A 198 20.46 11.15 -10.88
C LEU A 198 20.57 11.91 -12.22
N ARG A 199 19.88 13.05 -12.35
CA ARG A 199 19.96 13.93 -13.54
C ARG A 199 21.36 14.52 -13.71
N VAL A 200 21.98 15.00 -12.63
CA VAL A 200 23.33 15.60 -12.66
C VAL A 200 24.41 14.55 -12.91
N SER A 201 24.37 13.44 -12.17
CA SER A 201 25.40 12.37 -12.25
C SER A 201 25.38 11.59 -13.55
N GLY A 202 24.26 11.56 -14.28
CA GLY A 202 24.14 10.81 -15.53
C GLY A 202 24.18 9.29 -15.36
N ALA A 203 24.11 8.75 -14.14
CA ALA A 203 24.22 7.31 -13.87
C ALA A 203 23.15 6.47 -14.60
N TYR A 204 22.03 7.09 -14.96
CA TYR A 204 20.94 6.48 -15.73
C TYR A 204 21.33 6.12 -17.18
N LYS A 205 22.38 6.75 -17.75
CA LYS A 205 22.88 6.45 -19.11
C LYS A 205 23.37 5.01 -19.26
N ARG A 206 23.68 4.33 -18.15
CA ARG A 206 24.03 2.89 -18.12
C ARG A 206 22.86 1.99 -18.54
N ILE A 207 21.62 2.44 -18.38
CA ILE A 207 20.42 1.70 -18.81
C ILE A 207 20.18 1.91 -20.31
N ALA A 208 20.31 3.16 -20.75
CA ALA A 208 20.13 3.58 -22.13
C ALA A 208 21.03 4.79 -22.42
N PHE A 209 22.00 4.63 -23.32
CA PHE A 209 23.03 5.63 -23.60
C PHE A 209 22.45 6.98 -24.07
N ASN A 210 21.46 6.95 -24.96
CA ASN A 210 20.82 8.14 -25.54
C ASN A 210 19.57 8.58 -24.78
N SER A 211 19.54 8.33 -23.47
CA SER A 211 18.40 8.69 -22.66
C SER A 211 18.51 10.09 -22.08
N ARG A 212 17.35 10.73 -21.87
CA ARG A 212 17.22 12.05 -21.23
C ARG A 212 16.14 11.99 -20.15
N ILE A 213 16.35 12.79 -19.10
CA ILE A 213 15.39 12.99 -18.02
C ILE A 213 14.67 14.33 -18.26
N PRO A 214 13.34 14.33 -18.48
CA PRO A 214 12.59 15.57 -18.60
C PRO A 214 12.64 16.40 -17.31
N SER A 215 12.58 17.73 -17.42
CA SER A 215 12.49 18.63 -16.26
C SER A 215 11.23 18.41 -15.44
N VAL A 216 10.11 18.08 -16.10
CA VAL A 216 8.79 17.82 -15.49
C VAL A 216 8.72 16.46 -14.77
N LEU A 217 9.81 15.66 -14.79
CA LEU A 217 9.80 14.32 -14.19
C LEU A 217 9.42 14.35 -12.70
N LEU A 218 9.91 15.33 -11.95
CA LEU A 218 9.64 15.43 -10.51
C LEU A 218 8.15 15.68 -10.24
N ASP A 219 7.54 16.61 -10.97
CA ASP A 219 6.13 16.94 -10.81
C ASP A 219 5.24 15.80 -11.28
N GLN A 220 5.66 15.09 -12.32
CA GLN A 220 4.98 13.86 -12.75
C GLN A 220 5.04 12.78 -11.67
N ILE A 221 6.20 12.54 -11.03
CA ILE A 221 6.32 11.59 -9.93
C ILE A 221 5.42 12.00 -8.76
N ARG A 222 5.46 13.26 -8.36
CA ARG A 222 4.62 13.86 -7.31
C ARG A 222 3.15 13.64 -7.56
N HIS A 223 2.69 13.93 -8.77
CA HIS A 223 1.32 13.73 -9.21
C HIS A 223 0.92 12.25 -9.14
N LEU A 224 1.75 11.37 -9.70
CA LEU A 224 1.45 9.93 -9.74
C LEU A 224 1.46 9.27 -8.36
N LEU A 225 2.28 9.72 -7.41
CA LEU A 225 2.24 9.25 -6.03
C LEU A 225 0.93 9.63 -5.33
N ARG A 226 0.45 10.86 -5.54
CA ARG A 226 -0.86 11.33 -5.04
C ARG A 226 -2.02 10.57 -5.69
N LEU A 227 -1.96 10.40 -7.02
CA LEU A 227 -2.93 9.60 -7.76
C LEU A 227 -2.98 8.15 -7.27
N ARG A 228 -1.83 7.58 -6.89
CA ARG A 228 -1.78 6.23 -6.34
C ARG A 228 -2.60 6.10 -5.06
N VAL A 229 -2.59 7.10 -4.17
CA VAL A 229 -3.45 7.10 -2.97
C VAL A 229 -4.94 7.07 -3.35
N LEU A 230 -5.36 7.89 -4.32
CA LEU A 230 -6.74 7.92 -4.80
C LEU A 230 -7.15 6.57 -5.42
N GLN A 231 -6.26 5.97 -6.20
CA GLN A 231 -6.47 4.65 -6.81
C GLN A 231 -6.63 3.55 -5.74
N GLU A 232 -5.79 3.53 -4.70
CA GLU A 232 -5.92 2.54 -3.61
C GLU A 232 -7.24 2.71 -2.84
N LEU A 233 -7.65 3.96 -2.55
CA LEU A 233 -8.96 4.21 -1.93
C LEU A 233 -10.12 3.76 -2.80
N GLN A 234 -10.03 3.92 -4.13
CA GLN A 234 -11.01 3.38 -5.07
C GLN A 234 -11.08 1.85 -5.01
N LEU A 235 -9.94 1.16 -4.87
CA LEU A 235 -9.92 -0.29 -4.70
C LEU A 235 -10.53 -0.75 -3.38
N VAL A 236 -10.36 0.03 -2.31
CA VAL A 236 -11.02 -0.20 -1.02
C VAL A 236 -12.54 -0.10 -1.19
N ILE A 237 -13.03 0.94 -1.89
CA ILE A 237 -14.47 1.08 -2.20
C ILE A 237 -14.99 -0.12 -3.00
N ASP A 238 -14.26 -0.53 -4.04
CA ASP A 238 -14.63 -1.68 -4.87
C ASP A 238 -14.68 -2.96 -4.01
N ALA A 239 -13.67 -3.19 -3.17
CA ALA A 239 -13.62 -4.33 -2.25
C ALA A 239 -14.81 -4.34 -1.27
N LEU A 240 -15.16 -3.18 -0.70
CA LEU A 240 -16.31 -3.03 0.19
C LEU A 240 -17.64 -3.32 -0.50
N ARG A 241 -17.79 -2.96 -1.78
CA ARG A 241 -19.01 -3.22 -2.56
C ARG A 241 -19.22 -4.71 -2.83
N PHE A 242 -18.13 -5.45 -3.07
CA PHE A 242 -18.16 -6.88 -3.37
C PHE A 242 -17.90 -7.77 -2.14
N ARG A 243 -17.86 -7.19 -0.93
CA ARG A 243 -17.59 -7.92 0.29
C ARG A 243 -18.70 -8.93 0.61
N PRO A 244 -18.36 -10.19 0.95
CA PRO A 244 -19.31 -11.14 1.53
C PRO A 244 -19.98 -10.60 2.79
N ARG A 245 -21.29 -10.84 2.95
CA ARG A 245 -22.05 -10.37 4.12
C ARG A 245 -21.52 -10.94 5.44
N SER A 246 -20.94 -12.15 5.42
CA SER A 246 -20.35 -12.81 6.58
C SER A 246 -19.11 -12.09 7.14
N LEU A 247 -18.48 -11.21 6.36
CA LEU A 247 -17.30 -10.47 6.77
C LEU A 247 -17.62 -9.06 7.29
N VAL A 248 -18.88 -8.72 7.53
CA VAL A 248 -19.23 -7.41 8.09
C VAL A 248 -18.95 -7.41 9.59
N ILE A 249 -17.83 -6.81 9.96
CA ILE A 249 -17.42 -6.60 11.34
C ILE A 249 -18.22 -5.42 11.90
N LYS A 250 -18.90 -5.60 13.03
CA LYS A 250 -19.80 -4.59 13.61
C LYS A 250 -19.03 -3.42 14.21
N ASP A 251 -17.85 -3.68 14.77
CA ASP A 251 -17.21 -2.74 15.72
C ASP A 251 -15.93 -2.09 15.19
N ARG A 252 -15.45 -2.48 14.01
CA ARG A 252 -14.19 -1.98 13.44
C ARG A 252 -14.39 -1.35 12.06
N PRO A 253 -14.61 -0.02 11.98
CA PRO A 253 -14.67 0.68 10.69
C PRO A 253 -13.27 0.80 10.06
N LEU A 254 -13.18 0.79 8.74
CA LEU A 254 -11.93 1.11 8.02
C LEU A 254 -11.60 2.60 8.14
N VAL A 255 -12.64 3.44 8.10
CA VAL A 255 -12.53 4.89 8.15
C VAL A 255 -13.50 5.43 9.19
N ARG A 256 -13.02 6.30 10.08
CA ARG A 256 -13.86 7.03 11.05
C ARG A 256 -13.58 8.52 10.94
N ARG A 257 -14.58 9.36 11.19
CA ARG A 257 -14.32 10.79 11.42
C ARG A 257 -14.06 11.02 12.89
N LEU A 258 -13.00 11.75 13.20
CA LEU A 258 -12.75 12.17 14.57
C LEU A 258 -13.85 13.14 15.02
N THR A 259 -14.25 13.06 16.28
CA THR A 259 -15.14 14.09 16.86
C THR A 259 -14.37 15.40 17.03
N ARG A 260 -15.06 16.52 17.27
CA ARG A 260 -14.38 17.79 17.54
C ARG A 260 -13.62 17.72 18.85
N ALA A 261 -14.18 17.10 19.89
CA ALA A 261 -13.48 16.86 21.16
C ALA A 261 -12.16 16.10 20.94
N GLU A 262 -12.20 14.93 20.29
CA GLU A 262 -11.01 14.13 20.00
C GLU A 262 -9.97 14.91 19.18
N TRP A 263 -10.43 15.73 18.24
CA TRP A 263 -9.56 16.56 17.40
C TRP A 263 -8.92 17.72 18.18
N HIS A 264 -9.66 18.34 19.09
CA HIS A 264 -9.15 19.39 19.97
C HIS A 264 -8.15 18.82 20.98
N GLU A 265 -8.45 17.66 21.56
CA GLU A 265 -7.54 16.93 22.45
C GLU A 265 -6.23 16.61 21.73
N LEU A 266 -6.30 15.99 20.55
CA LEU A 266 -5.12 15.66 19.74
C LEU A 266 -4.27 16.90 19.41
N LYS A 267 -4.92 18.04 19.12
CA LYS A 267 -4.22 19.30 18.86
C LYS A 267 -3.57 19.89 20.11
N ALA A 268 -4.22 19.76 21.26
CA ALA A 268 -3.76 20.33 22.51
C ALA A 268 -2.60 19.51 23.12
N THR A 269 -2.73 18.19 23.13
CA THR A 269 -1.75 17.28 23.75
C THR A 269 -0.65 16.85 22.78
N GLY A 270 -0.93 16.83 21.47
CA GLY A 270 -0.06 16.19 20.48
C GLY A 270 -0.04 14.66 20.60
N ILE A 271 -0.82 14.07 21.51
CA ILE A 271 -0.91 12.63 21.77
C ILE A 271 -2.25 12.13 21.22
N MET A 272 -2.24 10.97 20.57
CA MET A 272 -3.46 10.33 20.08
C MET A 272 -4.28 9.80 21.26
N PRO A 273 -5.56 10.17 21.42
CA PRO A 273 -6.42 9.67 22.50
C PRO A 273 -6.46 8.14 22.56
N ALA A 274 -6.51 7.55 23.77
CA ALA A 274 -6.39 6.09 23.95
C ALA A 274 -7.51 5.29 23.24
N THR A 275 -8.70 5.88 23.11
CA THR A 275 -9.83 5.31 22.35
C THR A 275 -9.55 5.18 20.85
N ILE A 276 -8.54 5.89 20.36
CA ILE A 276 -8.19 6.00 18.94
C ILE A 276 -6.99 5.11 18.61
N THR A 277 -6.08 4.90 19.57
CA THR A 277 -4.75 4.36 19.32
C THR A 277 -4.74 2.92 18.84
N GLU A 278 -5.76 2.12 19.18
CA GLU A 278 -5.83 0.74 18.77
C GLU A 278 -5.96 0.63 17.24
N HIS A 279 -4.90 0.14 16.60
CA HIS A 279 -4.83 -0.10 15.16
C HIS A 279 -4.99 1.14 14.26
N ALA A 280 -4.81 2.34 14.81
CA ALA A 280 -4.75 3.56 14.01
C ALA A 280 -3.55 3.50 13.06
N MET A 281 -3.81 3.60 11.76
CA MET A 281 -2.79 3.61 10.73
C MET A 281 -2.34 5.03 10.39
N ALA A 282 -3.30 5.94 10.20
CA ALA A 282 -3.03 7.32 9.80
C ALA A 282 -4.24 8.22 10.10
N VAL A 283 -3.99 9.52 10.30
CA VAL A 283 -5.02 10.56 10.33
C VAL A 283 -4.85 11.45 9.10
N ILE A 284 -5.92 11.75 8.37
CA ILE A 284 -5.92 12.66 7.24
C ILE A 284 -6.89 13.80 7.50
N VAL A 285 -6.38 15.03 7.54
CA VAL A 285 -7.19 16.23 7.70
C VAL A 285 -7.57 16.77 6.33
N VAL A 286 -8.85 16.67 5.95
CA VAL A 286 -9.31 17.14 4.63
C VAL A 286 -10.38 18.23 4.83
N PRO A 287 -9.97 19.52 4.89
CA PRO A 287 -10.90 20.63 4.98
C PRO A 287 -11.90 20.63 3.81
N PRO A 288 -13.11 21.17 4.00
CA PRO A 288 -14.05 21.35 2.91
C PRO A 288 -13.47 22.32 1.88
N LEU A 289 -13.69 22.03 0.60
CA LEU A 289 -13.25 22.88 -0.48
C LEU A 289 -14.11 24.14 -0.57
N ASN A 290 -13.43 25.27 -0.78
CA ASN A 290 -14.07 26.53 -1.08
C ASN A 290 -14.72 26.45 -2.47
N ARG A 291 -15.80 27.21 -2.65
CA ARG A 291 -16.37 27.43 -3.99
C ARG A 291 -15.40 28.31 -4.78
N HIS A 292 -15.26 28.05 -6.06
CA HIS A 292 -14.47 28.92 -6.94
C HIS A 292 -15.08 30.32 -6.92
N PRO A 293 -14.28 31.41 -6.83
CA PRO A 293 -14.82 32.77 -6.71
C PRO A 293 -15.67 33.15 -7.93
N VAL A 294 -15.23 32.76 -9.13
CA VAL A 294 -15.92 33.07 -10.40
C VAL A 294 -17.11 32.14 -10.65
N THR A 295 -16.88 30.82 -10.71
CA THR A 295 -17.94 29.87 -11.08
C THR A 295 -18.92 29.57 -9.94
N LYS A 296 -18.59 29.91 -8.68
CA LYS A 296 -19.35 29.59 -7.46
C LYS A 296 -19.60 28.08 -7.24
N GLU A 297 -19.05 27.22 -8.09
CA GLU A 297 -19.13 25.78 -7.95
C GLU A 297 -17.97 25.25 -7.09
N ARG A 298 -18.18 24.08 -6.48
CA ARG A 298 -17.08 23.33 -5.84
C ARG A 298 -16.35 22.54 -6.92
N SER A 299 -15.03 22.48 -6.83
CA SER A 299 -14.22 21.65 -7.73
C SER A 299 -14.72 20.20 -7.72
N LYS A 300 -14.88 19.63 -8.92
CA LYS A 300 -15.25 18.21 -9.07
C LYS A 300 -14.00 17.35 -8.92
N GLY A 301 -14.17 16.16 -8.33
CA GLY A 301 -13.09 15.20 -8.16
C GLY A 301 -12.60 14.65 -9.50
N ILE A 302 -11.30 14.78 -9.78
CA ILE A 302 -10.66 14.23 -10.99
C ILE A 302 -9.58 13.23 -10.58
N ILE A 303 -9.59 12.05 -11.21
CA ILE A 303 -8.61 10.96 -11.00
C ILE A 303 -7.91 10.67 -12.33
N SER A 304 -7.27 11.70 -12.90
CA SER A 304 -6.55 11.59 -14.18
C SER A 304 -5.08 11.24 -13.98
N SER A 305 -4.54 10.42 -14.89
CA SER A 305 -3.09 10.11 -14.92
C SER A 305 -2.24 11.27 -15.44
N LEU A 306 -2.86 12.21 -16.16
CA LEU A 306 -2.21 13.45 -16.58
C LEU A 306 -2.29 14.47 -15.45
N PRO A 307 -1.22 15.26 -15.21
CA PRO A 307 -1.32 16.40 -14.32
C PRO A 307 -2.45 17.33 -14.81
N PRO A 308 -3.20 17.97 -13.90
CA PRO A 308 -4.15 18.99 -14.30
C PRO A 308 -3.42 20.06 -15.14
N PRO A 309 -4.05 20.59 -16.20
CA PRO A 309 -3.49 21.75 -16.89
C PRO A 309 -3.30 22.87 -15.86
N GLU A 310 -2.16 23.54 -15.91
CA GLU A 310 -1.97 24.75 -15.12
C GLU A 310 -2.91 25.81 -15.69
N ASP A 311 -3.99 26.11 -14.96
CA ASP A 311 -4.90 27.16 -15.37
C ASP A 311 -4.12 28.48 -15.36
N PRO A 312 -4.04 29.21 -16.50
CA PRO A 312 -3.22 30.42 -16.59
C PRO A 312 -3.67 31.49 -15.60
N GLU A 313 -4.95 31.47 -15.20
CA GLU A 313 -5.49 32.38 -14.18
C GLU A 313 -4.92 32.10 -12.77
N ASP A 314 -4.69 30.84 -12.42
CA ASP A 314 -4.13 30.45 -11.12
C ASP A 314 -2.67 30.86 -10.98
N SER A 315 -1.92 30.84 -12.07
CA SER A 315 -0.49 31.22 -12.08
C SER A 315 -0.26 32.68 -11.65
N ASN A 316 -1.21 33.57 -11.92
CA ASN A 316 -1.13 34.99 -11.57
C ASN A 316 -1.66 35.31 -10.16
N LEU A 317 -2.63 34.53 -9.65
CA LEU A 317 -3.21 34.75 -8.31
C LEU A 317 -2.39 34.10 -7.19
N SER A 318 -1.64 33.04 -7.48
CA SER A 318 -0.99 32.21 -6.46
C SER A 318 0.23 32.86 -5.76
N ARG A 319 0.70 34.04 -6.20
CA ARG A 319 1.90 34.67 -5.62
C ARG A 319 1.68 35.69 -4.51
N LYS A 320 0.44 36.12 -4.19
CA LYS A 320 0.24 37.24 -3.24
C LYS A 320 -0.08 36.85 -1.80
N PHE A 321 -0.40 35.59 -1.52
CA PHE A 321 -0.61 35.11 -0.16
C PHE A 321 0.20 33.85 0.10
N GLU A 322 1.50 34.03 0.40
CA GLU A 322 2.34 32.99 0.98
C GLU A 322 1.82 32.68 2.39
N ARG A 323 0.77 31.86 2.48
CA ARG A 323 0.42 31.23 3.74
C ARG A 323 1.61 30.35 4.15
N PRO A 324 2.01 30.35 5.42
CA PRO A 324 3.08 29.47 5.87
C PRO A 324 2.74 28.04 5.45
N SER A 325 3.70 27.38 4.79
CA SER A 325 3.50 26.03 4.29
C SER A 325 3.20 25.13 5.49
N LEU A 326 1.97 24.63 5.55
CA LEU A 326 1.61 23.67 6.59
C LEU A 326 2.52 22.43 6.44
N PRO A 327 2.85 21.72 7.54
CA PRO A 327 3.61 20.49 7.43
C PRO A 327 2.84 19.48 6.58
N LEU A 328 3.57 18.73 5.74
CA LEU A 328 3.00 17.66 4.93
C LEU A 328 2.49 16.50 5.81
N CYS A 329 3.29 16.13 6.81
CA CYS A 329 2.99 15.08 7.76
C CYS A 329 3.55 15.45 9.14
N THR A 330 2.80 15.23 10.21
CA THR A 330 3.27 15.30 11.60
C THR A 330 3.09 13.94 12.27
N LEU A 331 4.11 13.45 12.98
CA LEU A 331 4.03 12.17 13.68
C LEU A 331 3.54 12.40 15.11
N HIS A 332 2.40 11.81 15.46
CA HIS A 332 1.83 11.89 16.80
C HIS A 332 2.16 10.62 17.59
N GLN A 333 2.47 10.78 18.86
CA GLN A 333 2.71 9.64 19.75
C GLN A 333 1.37 8.97 20.09
N THR A 334 1.33 7.64 20.09
CA THR A 334 0.21 6.89 20.67
C THR A 334 0.43 6.73 22.16
N HIS A 335 -0.63 6.75 22.97
CA HIS A 335 -0.54 6.28 24.34
C HIS A 335 0.07 4.88 24.35
N THR A 336 1.22 4.76 25.00
CA THR A 336 1.78 3.45 25.34
C THR A 336 0.78 2.86 26.30
N ILE A 337 0.09 1.78 25.91
CA ILE A 337 -0.64 0.97 26.87
C ILE A 337 0.45 0.46 27.81
N GLU A 338 0.56 1.07 28.99
CA GLU A 338 1.32 0.51 30.10
C GLU A 338 0.66 -0.84 30.36
N ASN A 339 1.17 -1.88 29.70
CA ASN A 339 0.74 -3.25 29.90
C ASN A 339 1.16 -3.60 31.32
N LYS A 340 0.26 -3.29 32.26
CA LYS A 340 0.32 -3.72 33.64
C LYS A 340 0.51 -5.24 33.62
N SER A 341 1.65 -5.68 34.14
CA SER A 341 1.99 -7.07 34.49
C SER A 341 2.11 -8.11 33.37
N LEU A 342 2.96 -7.89 32.36
CA LEU A 342 3.59 -9.04 31.68
C LEU A 342 4.88 -9.41 32.44
N PRO A 343 5.12 -10.70 32.76
CA PRO A 343 6.27 -11.16 33.54
C PRO A 343 7.61 -10.71 32.94
N GLU A 344 8.55 -10.30 33.79
CA GLU A 344 9.82 -9.63 33.47
C GLU A 344 10.80 -10.45 32.59
N ASP A 345 10.52 -11.73 32.35
CA ASP A 345 11.53 -12.70 31.89
C ASP A 345 11.78 -12.76 30.36
N ILE A 346 11.13 -11.91 29.55
CA ILE A 346 11.43 -11.83 28.09
C ILE A 346 11.72 -10.38 27.68
N SER A 347 12.83 -9.85 28.19
CA SER A 347 13.34 -8.48 27.99
C SER A 347 13.88 -8.18 26.57
N LEU A 348 13.27 -8.74 25.52
CA LEU A 348 13.44 -8.25 24.12
C LEU A 348 12.37 -7.21 23.75
N SER A 349 11.44 -6.90 24.67
CA SER A 349 10.27 -6.05 24.45
C SER A 349 10.50 -4.55 24.67
N HIS A 350 11.60 -4.13 25.30
CA HIS A 350 11.88 -2.71 25.62
C HIS A 350 12.35 -1.84 24.44
N HIS A 351 12.49 -2.40 23.23
CA HIS A 351 12.87 -1.64 22.03
C HIS A 351 11.75 -1.48 21.00
N HIS A 352 10.50 -1.80 21.35
CA HIS A 352 9.36 -1.41 20.52
C HIS A 352 9.20 0.11 20.64
N SER A 353 9.88 0.81 19.74
CA SER A 353 9.75 2.24 19.54
C SER A 353 8.28 2.62 19.54
N HIS A 354 7.92 3.60 20.39
CA HIS A 354 6.56 4.10 20.53
C HIS A 354 5.91 4.23 19.14
N SER A 355 4.81 3.51 18.94
CA SER A 355 4.08 3.58 17.69
C SER A 355 3.71 5.04 17.44
N ARG A 356 4.09 5.56 16.28
CA ARG A 356 3.75 6.93 15.88
C ARG A 356 2.73 6.86 14.77
N VAL A 357 1.64 7.60 14.92
CA VAL A 357 0.60 7.69 13.90
C VAL A 357 0.85 8.95 13.07
N PRO A 358 1.05 8.83 11.74
CA PRO A 358 1.19 9.99 10.88
C PRO A 358 -0.14 10.72 10.71
N LEU A 359 -0.11 12.03 10.95
CA LEU A 359 -1.16 12.98 10.63
C LEU A 359 -0.78 13.72 9.35
N TYR A 360 -1.54 13.46 8.30
CA TYR A 360 -1.40 14.10 7.01
C TYR A 360 -2.31 15.30 6.89
N ASN A 361 -1.76 16.42 6.43
CA ASN A 361 -2.57 17.58 6.07
C ASN A 361 -2.99 17.47 4.60
N GLY A 362 -4.29 17.35 4.35
CA GLY A 362 -4.85 17.18 3.01
C GLY A 362 -4.55 18.32 2.05
N VAL A 363 -4.29 19.54 2.53
CA VAL A 363 -3.95 20.71 1.70
C VAL A 363 -2.56 20.58 1.08
N THR A 364 -1.59 20.13 1.86
CA THR A 364 -0.19 19.95 1.43
C THR A 364 0.02 18.60 0.77
N LEU A 365 -0.69 17.58 1.26
CA LEU A 365 -0.73 16.25 0.67
C LEU A 365 -1.30 16.28 -0.75
N PHE A 366 -2.34 17.09 -1.00
CA PHE A 366 -2.94 17.27 -2.32
C PHE A 366 -3.10 18.78 -2.61
N PRO A 367 -2.10 19.42 -3.22
CA PRO A 367 -2.18 20.86 -3.54
C PRO A 367 -3.36 21.18 -4.46
N ASP A 368 -3.57 20.35 -5.47
CA ASP A 368 -4.64 20.48 -6.45
C ASP A 368 -6.04 20.33 -5.80
N PRO A 369 -6.92 21.34 -5.91
CA PRO A 369 -8.27 21.30 -5.36
C PRO A 369 -9.15 20.20 -5.99
N THR A 370 -8.90 19.79 -7.23
CA THR A 370 -9.67 18.72 -7.89
C THR A 370 -9.31 17.34 -7.31
N GLN A 371 -8.03 17.07 -7.05
CA GLN A 371 -7.61 15.85 -6.37
C GLN A 371 -8.06 15.80 -4.92
N ARG A 372 -8.07 16.93 -4.21
CA ARG A 372 -8.65 17.02 -2.86
C ARG A 372 -10.14 16.71 -2.85
N ALA A 373 -10.88 17.16 -3.87
CA ALA A 373 -12.29 16.84 -4.01
C ALA A 373 -12.47 15.33 -4.16
N ALA A 374 -11.69 14.72 -5.05
CA ALA A 374 -11.68 13.27 -5.25
C ALA A 374 -11.35 12.52 -3.95
N LEU A 375 -10.32 12.94 -3.21
CA LEU A 375 -9.97 12.35 -1.91
C LEU A 375 -11.15 12.39 -0.93
N LEU A 376 -11.75 13.57 -0.77
CA LEU A 376 -12.87 13.78 0.15
C LEU A 376 -14.09 12.94 -0.24
N ASP A 377 -14.39 12.85 -1.53
CA ASP A 377 -15.50 12.06 -2.07
C ASP A 377 -15.28 10.56 -1.87
N LEU A 378 -14.05 10.07 -2.09
CA LEU A 378 -13.70 8.66 -1.83
C LEU A 378 -13.82 8.31 -0.34
N LEU A 379 -13.28 9.14 0.56
CA LEU A 379 -13.40 8.93 2.02
C LEU A 379 -14.86 8.96 2.49
N ARG A 380 -15.66 9.87 1.93
CA ARG A 380 -17.11 9.93 2.18
C ARG A 380 -17.83 8.70 1.62
N GLY A 381 -17.42 8.22 0.46
CA GLY A 381 -17.93 7.01 -0.17
C GLY A 381 -17.72 5.77 0.69
N ILE A 382 -16.52 5.60 1.26
CA ILE A 382 -16.21 4.52 2.20
C ILE A 382 -17.15 4.59 3.41
N LEU A 383 -17.23 5.76 4.07
CA LEU A 383 -18.12 5.96 5.23
C LEU A 383 -19.59 5.69 4.93
N ALA A 384 -20.07 6.05 3.73
CA ALA A 384 -21.45 5.83 3.31
C ALA A 384 -21.74 4.32 3.13
N ILE A 385 -20.82 3.58 2.50
CA ILE A 385 -20.94 2.14 2.32
C ILE A 385 -20.93 1.43 3.67
N GLU A 386 -20.03 1.81 4.58
CA GLU A 386 -19.96 1.23 5.92
C GLU A 386 -21.20 1.53 6.76
N ARG A 387 -21.73 2.75 6.73
CA ARG A 387 -22.99 3.09 7.41
C ARG A 387 -24.15 2.26 6.85
N LYS A 388 -24.24 2.11 5.53
CA LYS A 388 -25.29 1.29 4.89
C LYS A 388 -25.15 -0.18 5.28
N ALA A 389 -23.92 -0.69 5.37
CA ALA A 389 -23.66 -2.05 5.83
C ALA A 389 -24.08 -2.25 7.29
N ARG A 390 -23.75 -1.31 8.19
CA ARG A 390 -24.16 -1.35 9.60
C ARG A 390 -25.67 -1.28 9.77
N ALA A 391 -26.35 -0.36 9.08
CA ALA A 391 -27.80 -0.24 9.13
C ALA A 391 -28.51 -1.52 8.65
N ARG A 392 -28.00 -2.17 7.60
CA ARG A 392 -28.51 -3.47 7.15
C ARG A 392 -28.32 -4.55 8.21
N ASN A 393 -27.15 -4.63 8.83
CA ASN A 393 -26.88 -5.61 9.88
C ASN A 393 -27.73 -5.41 11.13
N GLN A 394 -28.00 -4.15 11.52
CA GLN A 394 -28.89 -3.84 12.63
C GLN A 394 -30.33 -4.31 12.37
N ARG A 395 -30.82 -4.18 11.13
CA ARG A 395 -32.13 -4.71 10.75
C ARG A 395 -32.18 -6.24 10.84
N TYR A 396 -31.10 -6.94 10.46
CA TYR A 396 -31.03 -8.40 10.61
C TYR A 396 -31.00 -8.87 12.06
N THR A 397 -30.38 -8.10 12.97
CA THR A 397 -30.36 -8.46 14.40
C THR A 397 -31.67 -8.15 15.11
N MET A 398 -32.43 -7.17 14.61
CA MET A 398 -33.70 -6.75 15.22
C MET A 398 -34.92 -7.40 14.57
N ALA A 399 -34.77 -8.07 13.43
CA ALA A 399 -35.83 -8.90 12.87
C ALA A 399 -36.13 -10.02 13.88
N PRO A 400 -37.30 -10.00 14.53
CA PRO A 400 -37.62 -10.97 15.56
C PRO A 400 -37.59 -12.36 14.92
N LYS A 401 -36.96 -13.32 15.59
CA LYS A 401 -37.03 -14.74 15.23
C LYS A 401 -38.44 -15.26 15.54
N GLU A 402 -39.45 -14.76 14.84
CA GLU A 402 -40.84 -15.19 15.03
C GLU A 402 -41.04 -16.67 14.65
N GLU A 403 -40.09 -17.29 13.94
CA GLU A 403 -40.16 -18.71 13.55
C GLU A 403 -39.70 -19.70 14.64
N GLU A 404 -39.07 -19.27 15.75
CA GLU A 404 -38.63 -20.19 16.82
C GLU A 404 -39.68 -20.36 17.96
N VAL A 405 -40.74 -19.53 17.99
CA VAL A 405 -41.78 -19.60 19.05
C VAL A 405 -42.96 -20.51 18.66
N LEU A 406 -43.26 -20.67 17.36
CA LEU A 406 -44.34 -21.56 16.91
C LEU A 406 -44.01 -23.07 16.99
N SER A 407 -42.79 -23.44 17.36
CA SER A 407 -42.39 -24.85 17.57
C SER A 407 -42.16 -25.24 19.03
N SER A 408 -42.31 -24.31 19.98
CA SER A 408 -42.15 -24.58 21.42
C SER A 408 -43.43 -24.43 22.26
N GLU A 409 -44.51 -23.86 21.72
CA GLU A 409 -45.81 -23.71 22.43
C GLU A 409 -46.67 -24.98 22.51
N ALA A 410 -46.21 -26.13 22.01
CA ALA A 410 -46.98 -27.38 22.13
C ALA A 410 -46.82 -28.13 23.47
N ASN A 411 -46.04 -27.65 24.45
CA ASN A 411 -45.70 -28.52 25.60
C ASN A 411 -45.55 -27.91 27.00
N GLN A 412 -46.08 -26.72 27.31
CA GLN A 412 -46.13 -26.25 28.71
C GLN A 412 -47.46 -25.59 29.07
N VAL A 413 -48.40 -26.43 29.48
CA VAL A 413 -49.53 -26.07 30.32
C VAL A 413 -49.08 -26.13 31.78
N SER A 414 -49.25 -25.02 32.51
CA SER A 414 -49.76 -24.92 33.89
C SER A 414 -49.01 -23.94 34.80
N ASN A 415 -49.79 -22.94 35.24
CA ASN A 415 -49.91 -22.42 36.61
C ASN A 415 -48.96 -21.32 37.12
N SER A 416 -49.49 -20.09 37.01
CA SER A 416 -49.93 -19.23 38.13
C SER A 416 -48.98 -18.15 38.70
N PRO A 417 -49.57 -17.04 39.24
CA PRO A 417 -48.97 -15.69 39.22
C PRO A 417 -48.67 -15.11 40.62
N GLN A 418 -47.88 -14.03 40.65
CA GLN A 418 -47.71 -12.95 41.66
C GLN A 418 -46.22 -12.56 41.69
N SER A 419 -45.76 -11.30 41.68
CA SER A 419 -46.22 -10.12 42.40
C SER A 419 -45.57 -8.85 41.80
N LEU A 420 -46.31 -7.73 41.92
CA LEU A 420 -45.91 -6.37 41.60
C LEU A 420 -45.00 -5.78 42.69
N SER A 421 -43.89 -5.12 42.34
CA SER A 421 -43.37 -3.99 43.14
C SER A 421 -42.33 -3.11 42.41
N SER A 422 -42.59 -1.81 42.49
CA SER A 422 -41.67 -0.66 42.58
C SER A 422 -40.65 -0.38 41.47
N ILE A 423 -41.00 0.56 40.58
CA ILE A 423 -40.08 1.34 39.74
C ILE A 423 -39.84 2.70 40.44
N PRO A 424 -38.61 3.07 40.85
CA PRO A 424 -38.31 4.41 41.33
C PRO A 424 -38.15 5.39 40.14
N SER A 425 -38.88 6.50 40.22
CA SER A 425 -38.83 7.61 39.27
C SER A 425 -37.53 8.42 39.43
N PRO A 426 -36.75 8.69 38.37
CA PRO A 426 -35.56 9.53 38.46
C PRO A 426 -35.94 11.02 38.40
N SER A 427 -35.55 11.74 39.45
CA SER A 427 -35.70 13.19 39.62
C SER A 427 -34.91 14.01 38.57
N PRO A 428 -35.42 15.18 38.15
CA PRO A 428 -34.78 16.04 37.15
C PRO A 428 -33.70 16.92 37.79
N ALA A 429 -32.42 16.55 37.62
CA ALA A 429 -31.29 17.42 37.97
C ALA A 429 -31.05 18.45 36.87
N LEU A 430 -31.04 19.72 37.28
CA LEU A 430 -31.01 20.93 36.44
C LEU A 430 -29.60 21.26 35.91
N SER A 431 -29.55 21.46 34.58
CA SER A 431 -28.80 22.52 33.87
C SER A 431 -27.26 22.57 33.94
N ALA A 432 -26.60 21.65 33.23
CA ALA A 432 -25.30 21.89 32.55
C ALA A 432 -25.21 21.20 31.16
N GLU A 433 -26.35 20.80 30.57
CA GLU A 433 -26.40 19.93 29.38
C GLU A 433 -26.26 20.65 28.02
N GLY A 434 -26.04 21.97 28.02
CA GLY A 434 -25.94 22.76 26.77
C GLY A 434 -24.63 22.56 26.00
N SER A 435 -23.52 22.23 26.66
CA SER A 435 -22.19 22.21 26.03
C SER A 435 -21.88 20.90 25.28
N THR A 436 -22.41 19.76 25.75
CA THR A 436 -22.02 18.42 25.24
C THR A 436 -22.43 18.17 23.78
N ARG A 437 -23.43 18.89 23.26
CA ARG A 437 -23.89 18.71 21.87
C ARG A 437 -22.93 19.27 20.83
N VAL A 438 -22.17 20.33 21.14
CA VAL A 438 -21.26 20.97 20.17
C VAL A 438 -20.02 20.12 19.93
N ASP A 439 -19.55 19.42 20.97
CA ASP A 439 -18.32 18.63 20.97
C ASP A 439 -18.44 17.31 20.21
N ASN A 440 -19.66 16.78 20.13
CA ASN A 440 -19.98 15.54 19.41
C ASN A 440 -20.08 15.72 17.88
N ARG A 441 -19.92 16.95 17.35
CA ARG A 441 -19.95 17.17 15.90
C ARG A 441 -18.70 16.57 15.25
N ALA A 442 -18.88 15.89 14.12
CA ALA A 442 -17.76 15.33 13.36
C ALA A 442 -16.82 16.43 12.84
N SER A 443 -15.51 16.21 13.01
CA SER A 443 -14.47 17.05 12.45
C SER A 443 -14.22 16.75 10.96
N TYR A 444 -13.25 17.46 10.37
CA TYR A 444 -12.73 17.21 9.03
C TYR A 444 -11.52 16.25 9.02
N ALA A 445 -11.18 15.68 10.18
CA ALA A 445 -10.13 14.68 10.30
C ALA A 445 -10.72 13.27 10.13
N PHE A 446 -10.11 12.51 9.24
CA PHE A 446 -10.45 11.12 8.94
C PHE A 446 -9.35 10.23 9.51
N LEU A 447 -9.73 9.32 10.38
CA LEU A 447 -8.88 8.29 10.93
C LEU A 447 -9.01 7.03 10.09
N LEU A 448 -7.88 6.47 9.68
CA LEU A 448 -7.77 5.24 8.92
C LEU A 448 -7.28 4.12 9.84
N TYR A 449 -7.94 2.97 9.80
CA TYR A 449 -7.58 1.79 10.57
C TYR A 449 -6.98 0.70 9.66
N SER A 450 -6.03 -0.06 10.21
CA SER A 450 -5.49 -1.26 9.55
C SER A 450 -5.08 -2.29 10.59
N ASP A 451 -5.77 -3.42 10.61
CA ASP A 451 -5.62 -4.58 11.50
C ASP A 451 -5.96 -5.89 10.77
N ALA A 452 -5.77 -7.06 11.41
CA ALA A 452 -6.12 -8.34 10.80
C ALA A 452 -7.59 -8.43 10.34
N HIS A 453 -8.50 -7.75 11.03
CA HIS A 453 -9.94 -7.79 10.79
C HIS A 453 -10.35 -6.95 9.58
N THR A 454 -9.86 -5.72 9.49
CA THR A 454 -10.03 -4.82 8.35
C THR A 454 -9.41 -5.41 7.10
N ALA A 455 -8.27 -6.11 7.20
CA ALA A 455 -7.66 -6.79 6.06
C ALA A 455 -8.59 -7.84 5.40
N LEU A 456 -9.47 -8.50 6.17
CA LEU A 456 -10.50 -9.41 5.62
C LEU A 456 -11.58 -8.65 4.84
N THR A 457 -11.83 -7.40 5.21
CA THR A 457 -12.85 -6.53 4.62
C THR A 457 -12.34 -5.84 3.36
N ALA A 458 -11.24 -5.11 3.48
CA ALA A 458 -10.59 -4.39 2.40
C ALA A 458 -9.13 -4.07 2.77
N ASP A 459 -8.29 -3.88 1.75
CA ASP A 459 -6.86 -3.69 1.95
C ASP A 459 -6.48 -2.23 2.25
N MET A 460 -6.54 -1.81 3.52
CA MET A 460 -6.12 -0.46 3.94
C MET A 460 -4.61 -0.27 3.99
N ALA A 461 -3.83 -1.33 4.17
CA ALA A 461 -2.38 -1.23 4.20
C ALA A 461 -1.80 -0.78 2.85
N GLY A 462 -2.50 -1.09 1.73
CA GLY A 462 -2.16 -0.55 0.41
C GLY A 462 -2.26 0.98 0.35
N VAL A 463 -3.32 1.54 0.95
CA VAL A 463 -3.50 3.00 1.12
C VAL A 463 -2.40 3.58 2.00
N GLY A 464 -2.09 2.93 3.13
CA GLY A 464 -1.02 3.33 4.03
C GLY A 464 0.35 3.39 3.33
N LEU A 465 0.69 2.36 2.56
CA LEU A 465 1.91 2.33 1.76
C LEU A 465 1.95 3.46 0.73
N ALA A 466 0.85 3.72 0.03
CA ALA A 466 0.77 4.82 -0.92
C ALA A 466 0.94 6.20 -0.27
N LEU A 467 0.26 6.43 0.87
CA LEU A 467 0.38 7.66 1.66
C LEU A 467 1.81 7.89 2.11
N TRP A 468 2.46 6.84 2.59
CA TRP A 468 3.81 6.91 3.16
C TRP A 468 4.89 7.28 2.13
N ARG A 469 4.68 6.93 0.86
CA ARG A 469 5.64 7.25 -0.21
C ARG A 469 5.68 8.73 -0.56
N ILE A 470 4.62 9.50 -0.29
CA ILE A 470 4.58 10.94 -0.55
C ILE A 470 5.56 11.71 0.35
N PRO A 471 5.49 11.65 1.69
CA PRO A 471 6.44 12.35 2.56
C PRO A 471 7.87 11.84 2.37
N MET A 472 8.07 10.54 2.14
CA MET A 472 9.39 10.00 1.83
C MET A 472 9.97 10.64 0.55
N PHE A 473 9.16 10.83 -0.49
CA PHE A 473 9.59 11.48 -1.72
C PHE A 473 9.93 12.96 -1.51
N GLU A 474 9.11 13.69 -0.76
CA GLU A 474 9.33 15.12 -0.46
C GLU A 474 10.45 15.35 0.58
N GLY A 475 11.16 14.29 1.02
CA GLY A 475 12.35 14.40 1.87
C GLY A 475 12.08 14.29 3.37
N MET A 476 10.83 14.08 3.80
CA MET A 476 10.53 13.86 5.22
C MET A 476 11.08 12.51 5.70
N GLY A 477 11.65 12.47 6.91
CA GLY A 477 12.30 11.29 7.50
C GLY A 477 13.76 11.10 7.04
N TRP A 478 14.22 11.89 6.08
CA TRP A 478 15.63 12.02 5.72
C TRP A 478 16.21 13.23 6.44
N GLU A 479 16.34 13.13 7.76
CA GLU A 479 17.08 14.15 8.51
C GLU A 479 18.52 14.13 7.98
N SER A 480 18.96 15.25 7.38
CA SER A 480 20.39 15.54 7.31
C SER A 480 20.89 15.36 8.72
N LYS A 481 21.96 14.58 8.92
CA LYS A 481 22.63 14.56 10.23
C LYS A 481 22.64 16.00 10.72
N PRO A 482 22.30 16.30 11.99
CA PRO A 482 22.73 17.57 12.54
C PRO A 482 24.20 17.63 12.14
N GLN A 483 24.57 18.65 11.35
CA GLN A 483 25.95 19.06 11.31
C GLN A 483 26.22 19.22 12.78
N GLY A 484 26.88 18.23 13.38
CA GLY A 484 27.28 18.34 14.76
C GLY A 484 27.95 19.67 14.75
N ASP A 485 27.40 20.62 15.51
CA ASP A 485 28.04 21.88 15.74
C ASP A 485 29.45 21.45 16.10
N VAL A 486 30.35 21.62 15.14
CA VAL A 486 31.74 21.74 15.43
C VAL A 486 31.73 23.08 16.12
N GLU A 487 31.30 23.07 17.40
CA GLU A 487 31.83 23.96 18.40
C GLU A 487 33.32 23.77 18.22
N ALA A 488 33.87 24.63 17.37
CA ALA A 488 35.26 24.93 17.36
C ALA A 488 35.53 25.30 18.81
N SER A 489 36.04 24.32 19.56
CA SER A 489 36.80 24.56 20.76
C SER A 489 37.97 25.43 20.30
N GLU A 490 37.73 26.74 20.23
CA GLU A 490 38.74 27.78 20.35
C GLU A 490 39.38 27.60 21.73
N LYS A 491 40.30 26.65 21.81
CA LYS A 491 41.35 26.67 22.83
C LYS A 491 42.66 26.66 22.07
N GLY A 492 43.34 27.79 22.22
CA GLY A 492 44.51 28.19 21.46
C GLY A 492 45.66 27.18 21.50
N GLY A 493 46.46 27.25 20.45
CA GLY A 493 47.69 26.49 20.28
C GLY A 493 48.27 26.87 18.93
N SER A 494 49.23 27.79 18.97
CA SER A 494 50.00 28.36 17.87
C SER A 494 50.68 27.33 16.97
N ASP A 495 50.92 27.75 15.74
CA ASP A 495 51.87 27.21 14.76
C ASP A 495 51.65 25.79 14.26
N PHE A 496 50.88 25.67 13.17
CA PHE A 496 51.05 24.55 12.24
C PHE A 496 51.03 25.03 10.79
N HIS A 497 52.15 24.75 10.12
CA HIS A 497 52.44 24.95 8.71
C HIS A 497 51.30 24.42 7.82
N VAL A 498 50.80 25.28 6.92
CA VAL A 498 49.97 24.88 5.78
C VAL A 498 50.88 24.35 4.69
N GLU A 499 51.05 23.03 4.62
CA GLU A 499 51.50 22.36 3.39
C GLU A 499 50.28 22.01 2.54
N ASP A 500 50.15 22.71 1.41
CA ASP A 500 49.26 22.39 0.30
C ASP A 500 49.65 21.03 -0.30
N SER A 501 49.09 19.96 0.27
CA SER A 501 49.15 18.63 -0.34
C SER A 501 47.89 18.40 -1.20
N PHE A 502 48.01 18.78 -2.47
CA PHE A 502 47.20 18.29 -3.58
C PHE A 502 47.32 16.77 -3.67
N GLY A 503 46.43 16.02 -2.99
CA GLY A 503 46.64 14.58 -2.85
C GLY A 503 45.46 13.73 -2.39
N SER A 504 44.20 14.08 -2.68
CA SER A 504 43.13 13.08 -2.75
C SER A 504 41.88 13.66 -3.42
N SER A 505 41.48 13.09 -4.55
CA SER A 505 40.25 13.39 -5.29
C SER A 505 38.97 12.90 -4.57
N GLY A 506 38.89 13.15 -3.26
CA GLY A 506 37.68 12.94 -2.47
C GLY A 506 36.62 13.93 -2.93
N SER A 507 35.72 13.49 -3.81
CA SER A 507 34.60 14.30 -4.28
C SER A 507 33.87 14.95 -3.09
N PRO A 508 33.81 16.28 -2.98
CA PRO A 508 33.26 17.01 -1.82
C PRO A 508 31.73 16.88 -1.65
N TRP A 509 31.10 15.93 -2.37
CA TRP A 509 29.66 15.79 -2.49
C TRP A 509 29.09 14.50 -1.89
N VAL A 510 29.88 13.70 -1.17
CA VAL A 510 29.39 12.50 -0.46
C VAL A 510 28.65 12.94 0.82
N LYS A 511 27.48 13.55 0.65
CA LYS A 511 26.55 13.77 1.76
C LYS A 511 26.05 12.39 2.20
N ARG A 512 26.47 11.97 3.40
CA ARG A 512 25.98 10.72 4.01
C ARG A 512 24.60 10.96 4.59
N TYR A 513 23.58 10.49 3.89
CA TYR A 513 22.22 10.55 4.38
C TYR A 513 21.94 9.36 5.30
N LYS A 514 21.42 9.66 6.49
CA LYS A 514 20.90 8.65 7.40
C LYS A 514 19.39 8.65 7.22
N TYR A 515 18.85 7.49 6.86
CA TYR A 515 17.42 7.31 6.97
C TYR A 515 17.12 7.04 8.44
N ARG A 516 16.45 7.98 9.10
CA ARG A 516 15.87 7.75 10.43
C ARG A 516 14.46 7.23 10.17
N SER A 517 14.22 5.96 10.48
CA SER A 517 12.89 5.40 10.32
C SER A 517 11.89 6.25 11.11
N MET A 518 10.79 6.67 10.47
CA MET A 518 9.75 7.44 11.16
C MET A 518 9.08 6.68 12.33
N PHE A 519 9.34 5.37 12.46
CA PHE A 519 8.69 4.49 13.44
C PHE A 519 9.65 3.89 14.46
N GLY A 520 10.91 4.30 14.50
CA GLY A 520 11.87 3.85 15.51
C GLY A 520 13.30 4.31 15.28
N ASP A 521 14.15 4.11 16.29
CA ASP A 521 15.56 4.50 16.27
C ASP A 521 16.45 3.54 15.44
N GLU A 522 15.86 2.68 14.60
CA GLU A 522 16.61 1.81 13.68
C GLU A 522 17.36 2.65 12.63
N ARG A 523 18.70 2.54 12.66
CA ARG A 523 19.61 3.38 11.88
C ARG A 523 20.01 2.68 10.59
N TYR A 524 19.48 3.12 9.45
CA TYR A 524 19.99 2.68 8.14
C TYR A 524 21.02 3.69 7.60
N ARG A 525 22.23 3.22 7.29
CA ARG A 525 23.31 4.05 6.71
C ARG A 525 23.27 3.95 5.17
N VAL A 526 22.85 5.02 4.50
CA VAL A 526 22.97 5.14 3.06
C VAL A 526 24.21 5.97 2.75
N ARG A 527 25.20 5.36 2.08
CA ARG A 527 26.31 6.12 1.46
C ARG A 527 25.83 6.51 0.07
N VAL A 528 25.62 7.81 -0.15
CA VAL A 528 25.28 8.40 -1.46
C VAL A 528 26.55 8.87 -2.12
#